data_AF-A0A7C5P5L9-F1
#
_entry.id   AF-A0A7C5P5L9-F1
#
_cell.length_a   1.000
_cell.length_b   1.000
_cell.length_c   1.000
_cell.angle_alpha   90.00
_cell.angle_beta   90.00
_cell.angle_gamma   90.00
#
_symmetry.space_group_name_H-M   'P 1'
#
loop_
_entity.id
_entity.type
_entity.pdbx_description
1 polymer ?
#
loop_
_entity_poly.entity_id
_entity_poly.type
_entity_poly.pdbx_seq_one_letter_code
_entity_poly.pdbx_strand_id
1 'polypeptide(L)' 'MHLSGTPLHIPDGFLSPVVSIIGWAIALAIIVIALRQTRLQLGERQVPLMGVLA' A
#
# COMPACT_ATOMS: atom_id res chain seq x y z
N MET A 1 8.38 30.01 2.61
CA MET A 1 8.78 28.83 1.80
C MET A 1 7.61 27.85 1.86
N HIS A 2 6.73 27.86 0.86
CA HIS A 2 5.55 26.99 0.80
C HIS A 2 6.00 25.60 0.34
N LEU A 3 6.30 24.70 1.29
CA LEU A 3 6.66 23.30 1.03
C LEU A 3 5.43 22.36 1.06
N SER A 4 4.22 22.88 0.85
CA SER A 4 3.04 22.03 0.74
C SER A 4 3.13 21.26 -0.58
N GLY A 5 3.57 20.00 -0.51
CA GLY A 5 3.61 19.09 -1.65
C GLY A 5 2.24 19.04 -2.32
N THR A 6 2.24 18.95 -3.65
CA THR A 6 1.00 18.81 -4.42
C THR A 6 0.28 17.55 -3.95
N PRO A 7 -1.04 17.60 -3.66
CA PRO A 7 -1.80 16.42 -3.28
C PRO A 7 -1.75 15.39 -4.41
N LEU A 8 -1.00 14.31 -4.18
CA LEU A 8 -0.85 13.18 -5.10
C LEU A 8 -1.94 12.12 -4.89
N HIS A 9 -2.74 12.23 -3.84
CA HIS A 9 -3.87 11.35 -3.59
C HIS A 9 -5.00 11.67 -4.58
N ILE A 10 -5.47 10.65 -5.29
CA ILE A 10 -6.62 10.77 -6.19
C ILE A 10 -7.86 11.04 -5.33
N PRO A 11 -8.64 12.11 -5.56
CA PRO A 11 -9.82 12.40 -4.76
C PRO A 11 -10.83 11.24 -4.78
N ASP A 12 -11.48 10.98 -3.66
CA ASP A 12 -12.51 9.94 -3.59
C ASP A 12 -13.66 10.24 -4.57
N GLY A 13 -14.12 9.22 -5.28
CA GLY A 13 -15.15 9.36 -6.32
C GLY A 13 -14.64 9.90 -7.66
N PHE A 14 -13.34 10.19 -7.82
CA PHE A 14 -12.77 10.61 -9.10
C PHE A 14 -12.72 9.47 -10.13
N LEU A 15 -12.42 8.24 -9.68
CA LEU A 15 -12.33 7.07 -10.55
C LEU A 15 -13.70 6.43 -10.78
N SER A 16 -13.92 5.93 -12.01
CA SER A 16 -15.11 5.14 -12.30
C SER A 16 -15.13 3.84 -11.49
N PRO A 17 -16.31 3.30 -11.14
CA PRO A 17 -16.40 2.07 -10.34
C PRO A 17 -15.60 0.90 -10.94
N VAL A 18 -15.60 0.77 -12.27
CA VAL A 18 -14.87 -0.29 -12.98
C VAL A 18 -13.35 -0.15 -12.81
N VAL A 19 -12.81 1.06 -12.99
CA VAL A 19 -11.37 1.32 -12.83
C VAL A 19 -10.93 1.07 -11.38
N SER A 20 -11.72 1.54 -10.41
CA SER A 20 -11.46 1.32 -8.99
C SER A 20 -11.42 -0.17 -8.63
N ILE A 21 -12.35 -0.98 -9.15
CA ILE A 21 -12.39 -2.43 -8.90
C ILE A 21 -11.14 -3.12 -9.47
N ILE A 22 -10.74 -2.78 -10.70
CA ILE A 22 -9.55 -3.36 -11.32
C ILE A 22 -8.29 -2.97 -10.53
N GLY A 23 -8.16 -1.69 -10.17
CA GLY A 23 -7.04 -1.21 -9.36
C GLY A 23 -6.96 -1.92 -8.01
N TRP A 24 -8.10 -2.11 -7.34
CA TRP A 24 -8.16 -2.83 -6.07
C TRP A 24 -7.82 -4.31 -6.22
N ALA A 25 -8.26 -4.98 -7.28
CA ALA A 25 -7.92 -6.37 -7.55
C ALA A 25 -6.40 -6.55 -7.72
N ILE A 26 -5.75 -5.64 -8.45
CA ILE A 26 -4.28 -5.63 -8.61
C ILE A 26 -3.60 -5.37 -7.27
N ALA A 27 -4.05 -4.35 -6.52
CA ALA A 27 -3.51 -4.02 -5.22
C ALA A 27 -3.59 -5.22 -4.25
N LEU A 28 -4.74 -5.88 -4.18
CA LEU A 28 -4.95 -7.06 -3.34
C LEU A 28 -3.98 -8.19 -3.72
N ALA A 29 -3.81 -8.47 -5.01
CA ALA A 29 -2.88 -9.50 -5.48
C ALA A 29 -1.44 -9.19 -5.04
N ILE A 30 -0.99 -7.95 -5.21
CA ILE A 30 0.35 -7.51 -4.81
C ILE A 30 0.52 -7.58 -3.30
N ILE A 31 -0.47 -7.12 -2.52
CA ILE A 31 -0.45 -7.17 -1.05
C ILE A 31 -0.32 -8.62 -0.57
N VAL A 32 -1.10 -9.55 -1.15
CA VAL A 32 -1.01 -10.97 -0.78
C VAL A 32 0.38 -11.54 -1.08
N ILE A 33 0.98 -11.18 -2.22
CA ILE A 33 2.34 -11.59 -2.57
C ILE A 33 3.35 -11.02 -1.56
N ALA A 34 3.26 -9.73 -1.25
CA ALA A 34 4.13 -9.06 -0.29
C ALA A 34 4.05 -9.72 1.09
N LEU A 35 2.83 -9.96 1.61
CA LEU A 35 2.63 -10.63 2.89
C LEU A 35 3.25 -12.03 2.93
N ARG A 36 3.12 -12.80 1.84
CA ARG A 36 3.76 -14.13 1.73
C ARG A 36 5.29 -14.02 1.77
N GLN A 37 5.87 -13.06 1.06
CA GLN A 37 7.32 -12.85 1.06
C GLN A 37 7.81 -12.35 2.41
N THR A 38 7.14 -11.38 3.03
CA THR A 38 7.45 -10.85 4.35
C THR A 38 7.44 -11.97 5.40
N ARG A 39 6.49 -12.90 5.34
CA ARG A 39 6.46 -14.08 6.24
C ARG A 39 7.69 -14.99 6.08
N LEU A 40 8.25 -15.10 4.88
CA LEU A 40 9.42 -15.94 4.62
C LEU A 40 10.73 -15.21 4.96
N GLN A 41 10.76 -13.89 4.84
CA GLN A 41 11.98 -13.08 4.94
C GLN A 41 12.21 -12.47 6.33
N LEU A 42 11.14 -12.18 7.08
CA LEU A 42 11.29 -11.54 8.39
C LEU A 42 11.40 -12.57 9.53
N GLY A 43 12.51 -12.48 10.27
CA GLY A 43 12.68 -13.18 11.55
C GLY A 43 11.99 -12.46 12.70
N GLU A 44 11.83 -13.12 13.85
CA GLU A 44 11.08 -12.61 15.02
C GLU A 44 11.50 -11.21 15.49
N ARG A 45 12.79 -10.85 15.35
CA ARG A 45 13.33 -9.55 15.76
C ARG A 45 13.01 -8.40 14.79
N GLN A 46 12.65 -8.70 13.54
CA GLN A 46 12.38 -7.70 12.51
C GLN A 46 10.89 -7.34 12.44
N VAL A 47 10.01 -8.19 12.97
CA VAL A 47 8.56 -7.95 13.05
C VAL A 47 8.23 -6.66 13.83
N PRO A 48 8.85 -6.35 15.00
CA PRO A 48 8.58 -5.09 15.70
C PRO A 48 9.03 -3.85 14.92
N LEU A 49 10.12 -3.96 14.14
CA LEU A 49 10.63 -2.83 13.35
C LEU A 49 9.68 -2.45 12.20
N MET A 50 8.94 -3.41 11.63
CA MET A 50 7.91 -3.12 10.62
C MET A 50 6.83 -2.17 11.15
N GLY A 51 6.44 -2.30 12.43
CA GLY A 51 5.44 -1.42 13.04
C GLY A 51 5.94 -0.01 13.34
N VAL A 52 7.26 0.20 13.43
CA VAL A 52 7.87 1.53 13.61
C VAL A 52 7.99 2.28 12.27
N LEU A 53 8.08 1.55 11.15
CA LEU A 53 8.29 2.10 9.82
C LEU A 53 6.99 2.39 9.04
N ALA A 54 5.87 1.78 9.44
CA ALA A 54 4.57 1.91 8.77
C ALA A 54 3.85 3.21 9.14
#